data_AF-A0A7S0ADC6-F1
#
_entry.id   AF-A0A7S0ADC6-F1
#
_cell.length_a   1.000
_cell.length_b   1.000
_cell.length_c   1.000
_cell.angle_alpha   90.00
_cell.angle_beta   90.00
_cell.angle_gamma   90.00
#
_symmetry.space_group_name_H-M   'P 1'
#
loop_
_entity.id
_entity.type
_entity.pdbx_description
1 polymer ?
#
loop_
_entity_poly.entity_id
_entity_poly.type
_entity_poly.pdbx_seq_one_letter_code
_entity_poly.pdbx_strand_id
1 'polypeptide(L)'
;MLALCLADGATVVLQTMPSALLEMTRNVLREVFGPPLAKRVFTLTFDRSQDDVAPVREIAEKLELARQHRGIVVAAPESVKSLALKMVEMLHSLEQHGGLSRADVAGSGGGGRGVREQLDSLRQLAQRSE
;
A
#
# COMPACT_ATOMS: atom_id res chain seq x y z
N MET A 1 -15.59 23.10 7.56
CA MET A 1 -14.76 24.26 8.00
C MET A 1 -13.51 23.83 8.78
N LEU A 2 -13.57 22.91 9.75
CA LEU A 2 -12.36 22.42 10.47
C LEU A 2 -11.28 21.82 9.56
N ALA A 3 -11.68 21.11 8.51
CA ALA A 3 -10.74 20.54 7.53
C ALA A 3 -9.84 21.59 6.85
N LEU A 4 -10.26 22.86 6.80
CA LEU A 4 -9.44 23.94 6.25
C LEU A 4 -8.35 24.40 7.20
N CYS A 5 -8.66 24.43 8.49
CA CYS A 5 -7.74 24.84 9.55
C CYS A 5 -6.68 23.75 9.80
N LEU A 6 -7.06 22.48 9.64
CA LEU A 6 -6.19 21.33 9.85
C LEU A 6 -5.36 20.95 8.62
N ALA A 7 -5.77 21.35 7.41
CA ALA A 7 -4.99 21.12 6.19
C ALA A 7 -3.83 22.12 6.08
N ASP A 8 -2.79 21.86 6.89
CA ASP A 8 -1.54 22.61 7.01
C ASP A 8 -0.47 22.20 5.98
N GLY A 9 -0.68 21.09 5.27
CA GLY A 9 0.25 20.53 4.29
C GLY A 9 1.31 19.60 4.90
N ALA A 10 1.35 19.46 6.22
CA ALA A 10 2.12 18.42 6.91
C ALA A 10 1.23 17.19 7.17
N THR A 11 -0.04 17.43 7.49
CA THR A 11 -1.04 16.40 7.78
C THR A 11 -2.12 16.34 6.69
N VAL A 12 -2.61 15.13 6.42
CA VAL A 12 -3.73 14.91 5.48
C VAL A 12 -5.02 14.83 6.29
N VAL A 13 -5.98 15.68 5.95
CA VAL A 13 -7.32 15.62 6.55
C VAL A 13 -8.19 14.68 5.72
N LEU A 14 -8.58 13.58 6.35
CA LEU A 14 -9.52 12.61 5.79
C LEU A 14 -10.91 12.80 6.40
N GLN A 15 -11.93 12.93 5.56
CA GLN A 15 -13.32 12.98 5.97
C GLN A 15 -14.04 11.70 5.51
N THR A 16 -14.60 10.96 6.45
CA THR A 16 -15.35 9.73 6.15
C THR A 16 -16.83 10.04 5.99
N MET A 17 -17.44 9.55 4.90
CA MET A 17 -18.88 9.65 4.66
C MET A 17 -19.42 8.31 4.16
N PRO A 18 -20.68 7.93 4.46
CA PRO A 18 -21.30 6.75 3.86
C PRO A 18 -21.24 6.80 2.33
N SER A 19 -21.06 5.64 1.70
CA SER A 19 -20.84 5.48 0.25
C SER A 19 -21.92 6.17 -0.60
N ALA A 20 -23.18 6.13 -0.14
CA ALA A 20 -24.32 6.79 -0.78
C ALA A 20 -24.27 8.34 -0.74
N LEU A 21 -23.58 8.93 0.23
CA LEU A 21 -23.47 10.38 0.41
C LEU A 21 -22.14 10.94 -0.10
N LEU A 22 -21.26 10.08 -0.60
CA LEU A 22 -19.91 10.47 -1.00
C LEU A 22 -19.94 11.45 -2.17
N GLU A 23 -20.75 11.18 -3.19
CA GLU A 23 -20.88 12.06 -4.36
C GLU A 23 -21.46 13.42 -3.99
N MET A 24 -22.52 13.42 -3.18
CA MET A 24 -23.15 14.65 -2.68
C MET A 24 -22.12 15.47 -1.89
N THR A 25 -21.44 14.84 -0.94
CA THR A 25 -20.43 15.50 -0.11
C THR A 25 -19.30 16.06 -0.98
N ARG A 26 -18.78 15.28 -1.92
CA ARG A 26 -17.73 15.73 -2.85
C ARG A 26 -18.15 16.98 -3.62
N ASN A 27 -19.38 17.01 -4.13
CA ASN A 27 -19.88 18.15 -4.90
C ASN A 27 -20.00 19.40 -4.02
N VAL A 28 -20.58 19.26 -2.82
CA VAL A 28 -20.66 20.35 -1.83
C VAL A 28 -19.27 20.85 -1.44
N LEU A 29 -18.30 19.96 -1.21
CA LEU A 29 -16.94 20.36 -0.87
C LEU A 29 -16.22 21.05 -2.03
N ARG A 30 -16.49 20.67 -3.28
CA ARG A 30 -15.94 21.36 -4.47
C ARG A 30 -16.54 22.74 -4.66
N GLU A 31 -17.82 22.91 -4.33
CA GLU A 31 -18.51 24.19 -4.36
C GLU A 31 -18.00 25.12 -3.26
N VAL A 32 -17.89 24.62 -2.02
CA VAL A 32 -17.47 25.40 -0.85
C VAL A 32 -15.96 25.67 -0.83
N PHE A 33 -15.13 24.72 -1.26
CA PHE A 33 -13.66 24.87 -1.31
C PHE A 33 -13.12 25.25 -2.69
N GLY A 34 -14.02 25.61 -3.60
CA GLY A 34 -13.71 26.23 -4.87
C GLY A 34 -13.07 27.62 -4.70
N PRO A 35 -13.06 28.45 -5.76
CA PRO A 35 -12.54 29.80 -5.68
C PRO A 35 -13.27 30.61 -4.58
N PRO A 36 -12.57 31.32 -3.68
CA PRO A 36 -11.16 31.76 -3.75
C PRO A 36 -10.13 30.86 -3.04
N LEU A 37 -10.53 29.75 -2.42
CA LEU A 37 -9.65 28.95 -1.55
C LEU A 37 -8.79 27.92 -2.32
N ALA A 38 -9.22 27.55 -3.53
CA ALA A 38 -8.49 26.72 -4.51
C ALA A 38 -7.92 25.38 -3.96
N LYS A 39 -8.57 24.78 -2.95
CA LYS A 39 -8.14 23.49 -2.39
C LYS A 39 -8.74 22.34 -3.20
N ARG A 40 -7.90 21.35 -3.54
CA ARG A 40 -8.34 20.17 -4.29
C ARG A 40 -9.05 19.18 -3.36
N VAL A 41 -10.21 18.71 -3.79
CA VAL A 41 -10.97 17.64 -3.13
C VAL A 41 -10.62 16.31 -3.80
N PHE A 42 -9.97 15.43 -3.06
CA PHE A 42 -9.59 14.09 -3.50
C PHE A 42 -10.59 13.07 -2.98
N THR A 43 -10.80 12.00 -3.74
CA THR A 43 -11.65 10.89 -3.34
C THR A 43 -10.80 9.64 -3.23
N LEU A 44 -10.82 9.00 -2.06
CA LEU A 44 -10.16 7.73 -1.84
C LEU A 44 -11.20 6.62 -1.87
N THR A 45 -11.08 5.79 -2.90
CA THR A 45 -11.83 4.54 -3.05
C THR A 45 -10.83 3.41 -3.05
N PHE A 46 -11.03 2.45 -2.16
CA PHE A 46 -10.24 1.24 -2.08
C PHE A 46 -11.18 0.05 -1.99
N ASP A 47 -10.92 -0.95 -2.84
CA ASP A 47 -11.64 -2.21 -2.89
C ASP A 47 -10.68 -3.36 -2.62
N ARG A 48 -11.12 -4.35 -1.84
CA ARG A 48 -10.28 -5.47 -1.37
C ARG A 48 -9.93 -6.45 -2.50
N SER A 49 -10.65 -6.43 -3.62
CA SER A 49 -10.31 -7.25 -4.80
C SER A 49 -8.97 -6.88 -5.44
N GLN A 50 -8.41 -5.72 -5.08
CA GLN A 50 -7.11 -5.29 -5.58
C GLN A 50 -5.98 -5.94 -4.77
N ASP A 51 -5.61 -7.15 -5.17
CA ASP A 51 -4.48 -7.89 -4.59
C ASP A 51 -3.11 -7.37 -5.04
N ASP A 52 -3.08 -6.58 -6.11
CA ASP A 52 -1.86 -6.00 -6.64
C ASP A 52 -1.31 -4.86 -5.76
N VAL A 53 0.01 -4.73 -5.75
CA VAL A 53 0.73 -3.66 -5.03
C VAL A 53 0.64 -2.32 -5.78
N ALA A 54 0.43 -2.35 -7.11
CA ALA A 54 0.36 -1.16 -7.95
C ALA A 54 -0.77 -0.17 -7.54
N PRO A 55 -2.02 -0.61 -7.30
CA PRO A 55 -3.10 0.24 -6.80
C PRO A 55 -2.78 0.91 -5.45
N VAL A 56 -2.10 0.20 -4.55
CA VAL A 56 -1.72 0.75 -3.24
C VAL A 56 -0.72 1.90 -3.41
N ARG A 57 0.22 1.76 -4.34
CA ARG A 57 1.19 2.82 -4.67
C ARG A 57 0.51 4.05 -5.24
N GLU A 58 -0.44 3.87 -6.16
CA GLU A 58 -1.22 4.99 -6.72
C GLU A 58 -2.02 5.74 -5.64
N ILE A 59 -2.58 5.01 -4.66
CA ILE A 59 -3.29 5.64 -3.55
C ILE A 59 -2.32 6.44 -2.67
N ALA A 60 -1.13 5.91 -2.40
CA ALA A 60 -0.09 6.62 -1.66
C ALA A 60 0.35 7.90 -2.39
N GLU A 61 0.57 7.83 -3.71
CA GLU A 61 0.89 8.99 -4.54
C GLU A 61 -0.25 10.03 -4.54
N LYS A 62 -1.52 9.59 -4.63
CA LYS A 62 -2.69 10.48 -4.53
C LYS A 62 -2.78 11.17 -3.17
N LEU A 63 -2.47 10.46 -2.09
CA LEU A 63 -2.45 11.01 -0.73
C LEU A 63 -1.32 12.03 -0.57
N GLU A 64 -0.16 11.76 -1.14
CA GLU A 64 0.98 12.68 -1.14
C GLU A 64 0.68 13.96 -1.93
N LEU A 65 0.05 13.83 -3.11
CA LEU A 65 -0.44 14.97 -3.87
C LEU A 65 -1.50 15.76 -3.09
N ALA A 66 -2.40 15.07 -2.38
CA ALA A 66 -3.38 15.73 -1.52
C ALA A 66 -2.71 16.54 -0.40
N ARG A 67 -1.65 16.00 0.19
CA ARG A 67 -0.83 16.68 1.20
C ARG A 67 -0.16 17.93 0.62
N GLN A 68 0.51 17.81 -0.52
CA GLN A 68 1.20 18.92 -1.19
C GLN A 68 0.25 20.05 -1.57
N HIS A 69 -0.96 19.71 -2.03
CA HIS A 69 -1.98 20.68 -2.40
C HIS A 69 -2.84 21.17 -1.22
N ARG A 70 -2.51 20.80 0.02
CA ARG A 70 -3.31 21.12 1.23
C ARG A 70 -4.80 20.78 1.03
N GLY A 71 -5.03 19.71 0.28
CA GLY A 71 -6.34 19.25 -0.15
C GLY A 71 -7.05 18.45 0.94
N ILE A 72 -8.32 18.18 0.69
CA ILE A 72 -9.16 17.38 1.59
C ILE A 72 -9.45 16.06 0.89
N VAL A 73 -9.26 14.96 1.62
CA VAL A 73 -9.55 13.62 1.12
C VAL A 73 -10.90 13.17 1.67
N VAL A 74 -11.77 12.68 0.80
CA VAL A 74 -13.07 12.11 1.17
C VAL A 74 -13.04 10.62 0.88
N ALA A 75 -13.45 9.79 1.83
CA ALA A 75 -13.47 8.35 1.67
C ALA A 75 -14.74 7.74 2.26
N ALA A 76 -15.13 6.57 1.73
CA ALA A 76 -16.10 5.71 2.40
C ALA A 76 -15.43 5.02 3.60
N PRO A 77 -16.15 4.81 4.72
CA PRO A 77 -15.61 4.08 5.87
C PRO A 77 -15.18 2.65 5.50
N GLU A 78 -15.84 2.05 4.51
CA GLU A 78 -15.51 0.75 3.93
C GLU A 78 -14.10 0.74 3.32
N SER A 79 -13.78 1.76 2.52
CA SER A 79 -12.45 1.90 1.90
C SER A 79 -11.36 2.14 2.92
N VAL A 80 -11.62 2.94 3.97
CA VAL A 80 -10.65 3.17 5.05
C VAL A 80 -10.38 1.89 5.83
N LYS A 81 -11.43 1.13 6.16
CA LYS A 81 -11.30 -0.16 6.84
C LYS A 81 -10.51 -1.15 6.00
N SER A 82 -10.86 -1.29 4.72
CA SER A 82 -10.19 -2.22 3.82
C SER A 82 -8.72 -1.85 3.61
N LEU A 83 -8.39 -0.55 3.52
CA LEU A 83 -7.01 -0.07 3.43
C LEU A 83 -6.21 -0.39 4.70
N ALA A 84 -6.80 -0.15 5.88
CA ALA A 84 -6.16 -0.46 7.16
C ALA A 84 -5.92 -1.96 7.33
N LEU A 85 -6.89 -2.80 6.93
CA LEU A 85 -6.73 -4.26 6.95
C LEU A 85 -5.61 -4.72 5.99
N LYS A 86 -5.56 -4.18 4.76
CA LYS A 86 -4.48 -4.51 3.82
C LYS A 86 -3.12 -4.08 4.35
N MET A 87 -3.02 -2.95 5.04
CA MET A 87 -1.79 -2.53 5.71
C MET A 87 -1.34 -3.55 6.78
N VAL A 88 -2.26 -4.03 7.61
CA VAL A 88 -1.97 -5.06 8.62
C VAL A 88 -1.58 -6.38 7.94
N GLU A 89 -2.27 -6.80 6.88
CA GLU A 89 -1.93 -8.00 6.10
C GLU A 89 -0.52 -7.90 5.50
N MET A 90 -0.13 -6.74 4.96
CA MET A 90 1.21 -6.52 4.42
C MET A 90 2.28 -6.53 5.52
N LEU A 91 2.03 -5.87 6.66
CA LEU A 91 2.95 -5.91 7.80
C LEU A 91 3.13 -7.33 8.33
N HIS A 92 2.04 -8.09 8.43
CA HIS A 92 2.08 -9.49 8.87
C HIS A 92 2.82 -10.38 7.87
N SER A 93 2.63 -10.15 6.57
CA SER A 93 3.39 -10.83 5.52
C SER A 93 4.89 -10.52 5.64
N LEU A 94 5.26 -9.25 5.87
CA LEU A 94 6.67 -8.87 6.09
C LEU A 94 7.26 -9.50 7.36
N GLU A 95 6.48 -9.63 8.44
CA GLU A 95 6.93 -10.29 9.67
C GLU A 95 7.16 -11.79 9.46
N GLN A 96 6.26 -12.48 8.75
CA GLN A 96 6.41 -13.90 8.41
C GLN A 96 7.66 -14.15 7.54
N HIS A 97 7.92 -13.28 6.56
CA HIS A 97 9.10 -13.40 5.69
C HIS A 97 10.39 -12.87 6.35
N GLY A 98 10.29 -11.86 7.21
CA GLY A 98 11.41 -11.28 7.97
C GLY A 98 11.86 -12.15 9.15
N GLY A 99 10.94 -12.93 9.73
CA GLY A 99 11.24 -13.96 10.74
C GLY A 99 12.14 -15.09 10.21
N LEU A 100 12.02 -15.41 8.91
CA LEU A 100 12.95 -16.32 8.22
C LEU A 100 14.32 -15.67 8.04
N SER A 101 14.41 -14.40 7.67
CA SER A 101 15.70 -13.71 7.47
C SER A 101 16.55 -13.60 8.75
N ARG A 102 15.93 -13.53 9.94
CA ARG A 102 16.67 -13.53 11.22
C ARG A 102 17.08 -14.93 11.68
N ALA A 103 16.38 -15.98 11.25
CA ALA A 103 16.77 -17.38 11.46
C ALA A 103 17.82 -17.85 10.44
N ASP A 104 17.82 -17.31 9.22
CA ASP A 104 18.76 -17.69 8.15
C ASP A 104 20.18 -17.14 8.35
N VAL A 105 20.36 -16.06 9.12
CA VAL A 105 21.70 -15.61 9.53
C VAL A 105 22.32 -16.56 10.59
N ALA A 106 21.49 -17.26 11.37
CA ALA A 106 21.95 -18.33 12.27
C ALA A 106 22.04 -19.71 11.57
N GLY A 107 21.52 -19.82 10.33
CA GLY A 107 21.37 -21.07 9.58
C GLY A 107 22.12 -21.12 8.24
N SER A 108 23.07 -20.21 7.98
CA SER A 108 23.97 -20.27 6.81
C SER A 108 24.92 -21.48 6.91
N GLY A 109 24.35 -22.65 6.67
CA GLY A 109 24.98 -23.96 6.60
C GLY A 109 24.16 -25.00 5.83
N GLY A 110 22.96 -24.68 5.34
CA GLY A 110 22.03 -25.68 4.79
C GLY A 110 21.84 -25.74 3.26
N GLY A 111 22.22 -24.72 2.50
CA GLY A 111 21.86 -24.61 1.06
C GLY A 111 22.76 -25.36 0.07
N GLY A 112 23.79 -26.07 0.53
CA GLY A 112 24.83 -26.64 -0.33
C GLY A 112 24.65 -28.11 -0.74
N ARG A 113 23.64 -28.84 -0.23
CA ARG A 113 23.51 -30.29 -0.44
C ARG A 113 22.95 -30.66 -1.82
N GLY A 114 21.83 -30.06 -2.24
CA GLY A 114 21.19 -30.41 -3.52
C GLY A 114 22.02 -30.04 -4.75
N VAL A 115 22.69 -28.89 -4.73
CA VAL A 115 23.49 -28.41 -5.88
C VAL A 115 24.80 -29.20 -6.02
N ARG A 116 25.40 -29.67 -4.92
CA ARG A 116 26.61 -30.52 -4.97
C ARG A 116 26.29 -31.93 -5.46
N GLU A 117 25.19 -32.54 -5.03
CA GLU A 117 24.76 -33.86 -5.52
C GLU A 117 24.41 -33.83 -7.01
N GLN A 118 23.81 -32.74 -7.50
CA GLN A 118 23.52 -32.56 -8.93
C GLN A 118 24.80 -32.35 -9.76
N LEU A 119 25.81 -31.66 -9.23
CA LEU A 119 27.09 -31.48 -9.92
C LEU A 119 27.94 -32.76 -9.92
N ASP A 120 27.90 -33.55 -8.84
CA ASP A 120 28.62 -34.82 -8.76
C ASP A 120 27.99 -35.90 -9.65
N SER A 121 26.65 -35.92 -9.77
CA SER A 121 25.95 -36.79 -10.71
C SER A 121 26.16 -36.40 -12.18
N LEU A 122 26.29 -35.10 -12.48
CA LEU A 122 26.70 -34.64 -13.81
C LEU A 122 28.16 -34.98 -14.14
N ARG A 123 29.08 -34.91 -13.16
CA ARG A 123 30.48 -35.32 -13.34
C ARG A 123 30.62 -36.82 -13.57
N GLN A 124 29.82 -37.65 -12.89
CA GLN A 124 29.82 -39.11 -13.10
C GLN A 124 29.23 -39.51 -14.45
N LEU A 125 28.27 -38.76 -15.00
CA LEU A 125 27.75 -39.01 -16.35
C LEU A 125 28.76 -38.63 -17.44
N ALA A 126 29.54 -37.55 -17.23
CA ALA A 126 30.57 -37.12 -18.16
C ALA A 126 31.76 -38.10 -18.26
N GLN A 127 32.05 -38.88 -17.21
CA GLN A 127 33.13 -39.88 -17.22
C GLN A 127 32.71 -41.24 -17.81
N ARG A 128 31.43 -41.43 -18.13
CA ARG A 128 30.89 -42.71 -18.62
C ARG A 128 30.69 -42.74 -20.14
N SER A 129 31.03 -41.67 -20.83
CA SER A 129 30.87 -41.48 -22.28
C SER A 129 32.20 -41.48 -23.06
N GLU A 130 33.28 -41.97 -22.47
CA GLU A 130 34.51 -42.40 -23.16
C GLU A 130 34.68 -43.92 -23.00
#